data_AF-A0AAP0Q173-F1
#
_entry.id   AF-A0AAP0Q173-F1
#
_cell.length_a   1.000
_cell.length_b   1.000
_cell.length_c   1.000
_cell.angle_alpha   90.00
_cell.angle_beta   90.00
_cell.angle_gamma   90.00
#
_symmetry.space_group_name_H-M   'P 1'
#
loop_
_entity.id
_entity.type
_entity.pdbx_description
1 polymer ?
#
loop_
_entity_poly.entity_id
_entity_poly.type
_entity_poly.pdbx_seq_one_letter_code
_entity_poly.pdbx_strand_id
1 'polypeptide(L)'
;MLMYPEANIPVCQLSVQPQLDATHHFNMGRALCPLREEGVLIIGSGAATHNLDIVGPVDGSILLWASEFDAWLKDCRRYEDVNDYEEKAPHAKIAHPWPDHLYPLHVALGAAGEEAKAELIHHSWQDGKISCASYRFITKKQVNEVNGSNLINPNPAKSQLKRISTVQPLVIISSPNPEATNPSPYIYSHIPKMPSSLSLPPPPPPFSSANLLLTRRSALLLSRSLLSIPIRRSRSEMDTFFLSHGSPMLAIDEELPARHFLQTWQAEVFRDRPTAVLMVSAHWDTSDPCVNVVDRNSTIHDFYNFPKPMYQLKYPAPGAPKLAQKVKELLTNAGFKNVKEDKNRGLDHGAWVPLMLMYPETDIPVCQLSVQSRRDGTHHYNMGRALRSLRDEGVLIIGSGSATHNLRIFGRDDGSILPWAKEFDAWLEDALIGGRYDDVNHYEQKAPHAKMAHPWPEHFYPLHVAMGAAGEEAKSELIHRSWESGSLSYASYRFSTK
;
A
#
# COMPACT_ATOMS: atom_id res chain seq x y z
N MET A 1 -12.23 -1.22 -12.72
CA MET A 1 -11.55 0.02 -13.17
C MET A 1 -10.72 -0.16 -14.46
N LEU A 2 -10.34 -1.39 -14.86
CA LEU A 2 -9.58 -1.67 -16.10
C LEU A 2 -10.30 -1.30 -17.42
N MET A 3 -11.62 -1.08 -17.42
CA MET A 3 -12.36 -0.88 -18.67
C MET A 3 -12.35 0.57 -19.18
N TYR A 4 -12.11 1.58 -18.32
CA TYR A 4 -12.14 2.99 -18.73
C TYR A 4 -11.26 3.87 -17.80
N PRO A 5 -9.93 3.94 -18.03
CA PRO A 5 -9.02 4.72 -17.20
C PRO A 5 -9.27 6.25 -17.27
N GLU A 6 -9.93 6.73 -18.33
CA GLU A 6 -10.24 8.15 -18.55
C GLU A 6 -11.66 8.56 -18.11
N ALA A 7 -12.49 7.62 -17.63
CA ALA A 7 -13.87 7.91 -17.32
C ALA A 7 -14.04 8.40 -15.87
N ASN A 8 -14.52 9.63 -15.71
CA ASN A 8 -14.88 10.23 -14.42
C ASN A 8 -16.21 9.65 -13.90
N ILE A 9 -16.21 8.34 -13.58
CA ILE A 9 -17.38 7.60 -13.11
C ILE A 9 -17.37 7.58 -11.57
N PRO A 10 -18.47 8.00 -10.89
CA PRO A 10 -18.61 7.80 -9.45
C PRO A 10 -18.57 6.30 -9.10
N VAL A 11 -17.65 5.92 -8.21
CA VAL A 11 -17.49 4.53 -7.75
C VAL A 11 -17.87 4.42 -6.27
N CYS A 12 -18.71 3.44 -5.95
CA CYS A 12 -19.00 3.02 -4.58
C CYS A 12 -18.47 1.60 -4.38
N GLN A 13 -17.71 1.36 -3.30
CA GLN A 13 -17.18 0.05 -2.98
C GLN A 13 -17.96 -0.56 -1.81
N LEU A 14 -18.38 -1.81 -1.98
CA LEU A 14 -19.03 -2.64 -0.96
C LEU A 14 -18.14 -3.85 -0.68
N SER A 15 -18.06 -4.24 0.58
CA SER A 15 -17.34 -5.43 1.01
C SER A 15 -18.33 -6.52 1.38
N VAL A 16 -18.07 -7.76 0.95
CA VAL A 16 -18.73 -8.95 1.52
C VAL A 16 -18.20 -9.20 2.95
N GLN A 17 -18.76 -10.16 3.67
CA GLN A 17 -18.47 -10.45 5.08
C GLN A 17 -18.22 -11.96 5.23
N PRO A 18 -17.01 -12.45 5.57
CA PRO A 18 -16.68 -13.88 5.46
C PRO A 18 -17.48 -14.76 6.43
N GLN A 19 -17.93 -14.16 7.53
CA GLN A 19 -18.74 -14.79 8.57
C GLN A 19 -20.21 -15.00 8.18
N LEU A 20 -20.64 -14.46 7.03
CA LEU A 20 -22.01 -14.59 6.52
C LEU A 20 -22.02 -15.54 5.31
N ASP A 21 -23.15 -16.22 5.09
CA ASP A 21 -23.28 -17.26 4.07
C ASP A 21 -23.55 -16.72 2.65
N ALA A 22 -23.53 -17.62 1.67
CA ALA A 22 -23.85 -17.31 0.26
C ALA A 22 -25.24 -16.66 0.10
N THR A 23 -26.22 -17.09 0.90
CA THR A 23 -27.59 -16.57 0.87
C THR A 23 -27.67 -15.11 1.33
N HIS A 24 -26.93 -14.75 2.38
CA HIS A 24 -26.83 -13.38 2.86
C HIS A 24 -26.30 -12.45 1.76
N HIS A 25 -25.21 -12.86 1.10
CA HIS A 25 -24.58 -12.07 0.04
C HIS A 25 -25.47 -11.96 -1.21
N PHE A 26 -26.20 -13.02 -1.55
CA PHE A 26 -27.23 -12.94 -2.59
C PHE A 26 -28.33 -11.93 -2.24
N ASN A 27 -28.82 -11.93 -0.99
CA ASN A 27 -29.80 -10.95 -0.52
C ASN A 27 -29.26 -9.52 -0.49
N MET A 28 -27.97 -9.34 -0.17
CA MET A 28 -27.29 -8.05 -0.33
C MET A 28 -27.33 -7.60 -1.79
N GLY A 29 -27.05 -8.50 -2.73
CA GLY A 29 -27.21 -8.25 -4.16
C GLY A 29 -28.63 -7.83 -4.55
N ARG A 30 -29.65 -8.53 -4.02
CA ARG A 30 -31.06 -8.18 -4.25
C ARG A 30 -31.40 -6.76 -3.80
N ALA A 31 -30.83 -6.30 -2.69
CA ALA A 31 -31.01 -4.94 -2.21
C ALA A 31 -30.44 -3.88 -3.18
N LEU A 32 -29.50 -4.26 -4.04
CA LEU A 32 -28.91 -3.41 -5.07
C LEU A 32 -29.68 -3.42 -6.41
N CYS A 33 -30.70 -4.28 -6.56
CA CYS A 33 -31.52 -4.35 -7.78
C CYS A 33 -32.08 -2.98 -8.25
N PRO A 34 -32.60 -2.09 -7.37
CA PRO A 34 -33.09 -0.78 -7.79
C PRO A 34 -31.99 0.08 -8.44
N LEU A 35 -30.77 0.04 -7.90
CA LEU A 35 -29.63 0.79 -8.47
C LEU A 35 -29.31 0.32 -9.89
N ARG A 36 -29.31 -0.99 -10.12
CA ARG A 36 -29.14 -1.55 -11.47
C ARG A 36 -30.23 -1.07 -12.42
N GLU A 37 -31.48 -1.00 -11.96
CA GLU A 37 -32.61 -0.51 -12.77
C GLU A 37 -32.50 0.99 -13.09
N GLU A 38 -31.88 1.76 -12.21
CA GLU A 38 -31.48 3.15 -12.43
C GLU A 38 -30.24 3.30 -13.33
N GLY A 39 -29.68 2.19 -13.80
CA GLY A 39 -28.53 2.16 -14.72
C GLY A 39 -27.17 2.19 -14.02
N VAL A 40 -27.09 1.86 -12.74
CA VAL A 40 -25.81 1.65 -12.04
C VAL A 40 -25.20 0.31 -12.47
N LEU A 41 -23.93 0.32 -12.88
CA LEU A 41 -23.20 -0.91 -13.17
C LEU A 41 -22.79 -1.56 -11.84
N ILE A 42 -23.09 -2.85 -11.67
CA ILE A 42 -22.72 -3.62 -10.48
C ILE A 42 -21.69 -4.67 -10.90
N ILE A 43 -20.51 -4.66 -10.27
CA ILE A 43 -19.41 -5.57 -10.56
C ILE A 43 -19.03 -6.33 -9.29
N GLY A 44 -19.15 -7.66 -9.33
CA GLY A 44 -18.52 -8.55 -8.36
C GLY A 44 -17.08 -8.86 -8.77
N SER A 45 -16.11 -8.48 -7.94
CA SER A 45 -14.68 -8.73 -8.15
C SER A 45 -14.21 -9.80 -7.17
N GLY A 46 -14.05 -11.02 -7.67
CA GLY A 46 -13.59 -12.19 -6.95
C GLY A 46 -12.89 -13.17 -7.89
N ALA A 47 -12.64 -14.39 -7.43
CA ALA A 47 -11.96 -15.44 -8.21
C ALA A 47 -12.77 -16.74 -8.22
N ALA A 48 -12.84 -17.37 -9.40
CA ALA A 48 -13.59 -18.62 -9.59
C ALA A 48 -12.89 -19.82 -8.94
N THR A 49 -11.57 -19.80 -8.85
CA THR A 49 -10.76 -20.66 -7.97
C THR A 49 -9.60 -19.82 -7.45
N HIS A 50 -9.18 -19.99 -6.19
CA HIS A 50 -8.17 -19.08 -5.60
C HIS A 50 -7.29 -19.70 -4.52
N ASN A 51 -7.19 -21.04 -4.45
CA ASN A 51 -6.37 -21.66 -3.41
C ASN A 51 -4.87 -21.40 -3.63
N LEU A 52 -4.36 -20.45 -2.86
CA LEU A 52 -2.96 -20.06 -2.89
C LEU A 52 -2.07 -21.03 -2.10
N ASP A 53 -2.62 -21.84 -1.19
CA ASP A 53 -1.89 -22.81 -0.35
C ASP A 53 -1.31 -23.96 -1.17
N ILE A 54 -1.82 -24.21 -2.38
CA ILE A 54 -1.33 -25.27 -3.27
C ILE A 54 -0.34 -24.69 -4.27
N VAL A 55 0.90 -25.19 -4.27
CA VAL A 55 1.92 -24.82 -5.28
C VAL A 55 1.50 -25.34 -6.65
N GLY A 56 1.43 -24.43 -7.62
CA GLY A 56 1.11 -24.76 -9.01
C GLY A 56 2.27 -25.51 -9.69
N PRO A 57 2.01 -26.30 -10.73
CA PRO A 57 3.07 -26.97 -11.47
C PRO A 57 3.92 -25.96 -12.26
N VAL A 58 5.22 -26.22 -12.34
CA VAL A 58 6.23 -25.32 -12.94
C VAL A 58 5.97 -25.05 -14.42
N ASP A 59 5.33 -25.99 -15.12
CA ASP A 59 4.94 -25.87 -16.53
C ASP A 59 3.60 -25.11 -16.73
N GLY A 60 2.96 -24.65 -15.65
CA GLY A 60 1.69 -23.94 -15.68
C GLY A 60 0.48 -24.82 -16.02
N SER A 61 0.64 -26.15 -16.02
CA SER A 61 -0.47 -27.07 -16.25
C SER A 61 -1.59 -26.88 -15.23
N ILE A 62 -2.84 -27.02 -15.68
CA ILE A 62 -4.00 -26.79 -14.82
C ILE A 62 -4.15 -27.98 -13.87
N LEU A 63 -4.25 -27.69 -12.57
CA LEU A 63 -4.49 -28.69 -11.54
C LEU A 63 -5.88 -29.30 -11.72
N LEU A 64 -5.96 -30.62 -11.62
CA LEU A 64 -7.19 -31.37 -11.86
C LEU A 64 -8.37 -30.84 -11.02
N TRP A 65 -8.16 -30.65 -9.72
CA TRP A 65 -9.19 -30.12 -8.82
C TRP A 65 -9.70 -28.74 -9.26
N ALA A 66 -8.81 -27.89 -9.79
CA ALA A 66 -9.15 -26.53 -10.20
C ALA A 66 -9.98 -26.58 -11.48
N SER A 67 -9.58 -27.43 -12.44
CA SER A 67 -10.34 -27.64 -13.68
C SER A 67 -11.73 -28.23 -13.44
N GLU A 68 -11.88 -29.15 -12.49
CA GLU A 68 -13.16 -29.79 -12.17
C GLU A 68 -14.11 -28.82 -11.44
N PHE A 69 -13.61 -28.01 -10.51
CA PHE A 69 -14.42 -26.97 -9.88
C PHE A 69 -14.84 -25.89 -10.89
N ASP A 70 -13.91 -25.41 -11.73
CA ASP A 70 -14.19 -24.41 -12.75
C ASP A 70 -15.23 -24.90 -13.79
N ALA A 71 -15.14 -26.18 -14.19
CA ALA A 71 -16.14 -26.81 -15.06
C ALA A 71 -17.52 -26.86 -14.38
N TRP A 72 -17.58 -27.27 -13.11
CA TRP A 72 -18.82 -27.27 -12.34
C TRP A 72 -19.44 -25.87 -12.23
N LEU A 73 -18.63 -24.84 -11.92
CA LEU A 73 -19.10 -23.46 -11.81
C LEU A 73 -19.64 -22.93 -13.15
N LYS A 74 -19.05 -23.36 -14.27
CA LYS A 74 -19.54 -23.05 -15.62
C LYS A 74 -20.83 -23.77 -15.96
N ASP A 75 -21.19 -24.86 -15.31
CA ASP A 75 -22.45 -25.54 -15.56
C ASP A 75 -23.55 -25.03 -14.62
N CYS A 76 -23.18 -24.67 -13.39
CA CYS A 76 -24.06 -24.14 -12.35
C CYS A 76 -24.04 -22.61 -12.33
N ARG A 77 -24.85 -21.96 -13.19
CA ARG A 77 -24.83 -20.50 -13.38
C ARG A 77 -25.99 -19.72 -12.75
N ARG A 78 -26.87 -20.39 -12.02
CA ARG A 78 -27.97 -19.76 -11.26
C ARG A 78 -27.68 -19.86 -9.78
N TYR A 79 -28.27 -18.94 -9.01
CA TYR A 79 -28.10 -18.92 -7.56
C TYR A 79 -28.45 -20.26 -6.88
N GLU A 80 -29.56 -20.90 -7.25
CA GLU A 80 -29.96 -22.21 -6.72
C GLU A 80 -28.89 -23.30 -6.94
N ASP A 81 -28.17 -23.20 -8.06
CA ASP A 81 -27.14 -24.15 -8.45
C ASP A 81 -25.85 -23.92 -7.63
N VAL A 82 -25.55 -22.66 -7.26
CA VAL A 82 -24.29 -22.28 -6.55
C VAL A 82 -24.44 -21.96 -5.07
N ASN A 83 -25.66 -21.82 -4.53
CA ASN A 83 -25.86 -21.41 -3.14
C ASN A 83 -25.24 -22.41 -2.14
N ASP A 84 -25.29 -23.69 -2.47
CA ASP A 84 -24.74 -24.77 -1.65
C ASP A 84 -23.48 -25.37 -2.31
N TYR A 85 -22.68 -24.53 -2.98
CA TYR A 85 -21.49 -24.99 -3.71
C TYR A 85 -20.52 -25.79 -2.83
N GLU A 86 -20.46 -25.51 -1.52
CA GLU A 86 -19.63 -26.27 -0.59
C GLU A 86 -20.00 -27.76 -0.50
N GLU A 87 -21.27 -28.09 -0.75
CA GLU A 87 -21.78 -29.46 -0.76
C GLU A 87 -21.88 -30.04 -2.18
N LYS A 88 -22.19 -29.20 -3.16
CA LYS A 88 -22.50 -29.62 -4.55
C LYS A 88 -21.31 -29.61 -5.49
N ALA A 89 -20.31 -28.76 -5.25
CA ALA A 89 -19.18 -28.58 -6.15
C ALA A 89 -18.05 -29.57 -5.85
N PRO A 90 -17.46 -30.20 -6.88
CA PRO A 90 -16.27 -31.02 -6.70
C PRO A 90 -15.14 -30.14 -6.18
N HIS A 91 -14.44 -30.61 -5.14
CA HIS A 91 -13.29 -29.91 -4.56
C HIS A 91 -13.58 -28.51 -4.02
N ALA A 92 -14.83 -28.19 -3.64
CA ALA A 92 -15.21 -26.85 -3.18
C ALA A 92 -14.30 -26.27 -2.09
N LYS A 93 -14.02 -27.07 -1.06
CA LYS A 93 -13.13 -26.69 0.06
C LYS A 93 -11.67 -26.55 -0.35
N ILE A 94 -11.28 -27.20 -1.45
CA ILE A 94 -9.94 -27.05 -2.03
C ILE A 94 -9.93 -25.81 -2.92
N ALA A 95 -10.95 -25.53 -3.72
CA ALA A 95 -10.99 -24.36 -4.59
C ALA A 95 -11.16 -23.04 -3.82
N HIS A 96 -11.88 -23.12 -2.70
CA HIS A 96 -12.14 -22.03 -1.76
C HIS A 96 -11.94 -22.50 -0.33
N PRO A 97 -10.70 -22.50 0.18
CA PRO A 97 -10.42 -22.72 1.60
C PRO A 97 -11.12 -21.67 2.47
N TRP A 98 -11.34 -20.49 1.90
CA TRP A 98 -12.13 -19.39 2.42
C TRP A 98 -13.19 -19.02 1.37
N PRO A 99 -14.49 -18.98 1.73
CA PRO A 99 -15.58 -18.80 0.75
C PRO A 99 -15.72 -17.36 0.24
N ASP A 100 -15.03 -16.42 0.90
CA ASP A 100 -15.11 -14.97 0.73
C ASP A 100 -14.84 -14.50 -0.71
N HIS A 101 -13.89 -15.13 -1.41
CA HIS A 101 -13.54 -14.78 -2.78
C HIS A 101 -14.60 -15.20 -3.82
N LEU A 102 -15.56 -16.07 -3.46
CA LEU A 102 -16.70 -16.44 -4.30
C LEU A 102 -17.96 -15.63 -3.97
N TYR A 103 -18.03 -14.97 -2.81
CA TYR A 103 -19.20 -14.16 -2.44
C TYR A 103 -19.47 -12.96 -3.35
N PRO A 104 -18.49 -12.27 -3.97
CA PRO A 104 -18.77 -11.25 -4.98
C PRO A 104 -19.61 -11.77 -6.16
N LEU A 105 -19.46 -13.06 -6.53
CA LEU A 105 -20.30 -13.71 -7.53
C LEU A 105 -21.76 -13.79 -7.06
N HIS A 106 -21.98 -14.15 -5.80
CA HIS A 106 -23.32 -14.26 -5.20
C HIS A 106 -24.04 -12.92 -5.13
N VAL A 107 -23.32 -11.84 -4.80
CA VAL A 107 -23.88 -10.49 -4.80
C VAL A 107 -24.23 -10.04 -6.23
N ALA A 108 -23.36 -10.30 -7.21
CA ALA A 108 -23.63 -9.99 -8.61
C ALA A 108 -24.83 -10.77 -9.16
N LEU A 109 -24.96 -12.05 -8.80
CA LEU A 109 -26.14 -12.89 -9.09
C LEU A 109 -27.41 -12.32 -8.44
N GLY A 110 -27.35 -11.96 -7.16
CA GLY A 110 -28.47 -11.37 -6.43
C GLY A 110 -28.96 -10.06 -7.03
N ALA A 111 -28.02 -9.22 -7.46
CA ALA A 111 -28.32 -7.97 -8.15
C ALA A 111 -28.90 -8.20 -9.55
N ALA A 112 -28.63 -9.34 -10.19
CA ALA A 112 -29.23 -9.73 -11.46
C ALA A 112 -30.64 -10.34 -11.30
N GLY A 113 -30.91 -10.97 -10.15
CA GLY A 113 -32.19 -11.59 -9.80
C GLY A 113 -32.17 -13.11 -9.98
N GLU A 114 -33.10 -13.80 -9.30
CA GLU A 114 -33.17 -15.28 -9.20
C GLU A 114 -33.25 -15.99 -10.56
N GLU A 115 -33.86 -15.36 -11.55
CA GLU A 115 -34.00 -15.90 -12.91
C GLU A 115 -32.93 -15.40 -13.90
N ALA A 116 -31.88 -14.74 -13.41
CA ALA A 116 -30.81 -14.26 -14.28
C ALA A 116 -30.00 -15.42 -14.87
N LYS A 117 -29.62 -15.28 -16.14
CA LYS A 117 -28.71 -16.21 -16.82
C LYS A 117 -27.30 -15.63 -16.85
N ALA A 118 -26.29 -16.43 -16.52
CA ALA A 118 -24.91 -16.01 -16.65
C ALA A 118 -24.32 -16.40 -18.01
N GLU A 119 -23.80 -15.40 -18.73
CA GLU A 119 -23.01 -15.56 -19.94
C GLU A 119 -21.52 -15.46 -19.56
N LEU A 120 -20.71 -16.44 -19.95
CA LEU A 120 -19.26 -16.40 -19.74
C LEU A 120 -18.67 -15.49 -20.83
N ILE A 121 -18.01 -14.40 -20.43
CA ILE A 121 -17.47 -13.39 -21.34
C ILE A 121 -15.94 -13.43 -21.45
N HIS A 122 -15.26 -13.99 -20.45
CA HIS A 122 -13.82 -14.21 -20.46
C HIS A 122 -13.45 -15.40 -19.60
N HIS A 123 -12.41 -16.14 -19.99
CA HIS A 123 -11.86 -17.23 -19.19
C HIS A 123 -10.36 -17.34 -19.43
N SER A 124 -9.59 -17.41 -18.36
CA SER A 124 -8.14 -17.59 -18.39
C SER A 124 -7.67 -18.21 -17.09
N TRP A 125 -6.43 -18.69 -17.09
CA TRP A 125 -5.80 -19.33 -15.94
C TRP A 125 -4.52 -18.61 -15.54
N GLN A 126 -4.24 -18.62 -14.25
CA GLN A 126 -2.96 -18.22 -13.68
C GLN A 126 -2.42 -19.36 -12.80
N ASP A 127 -1.15 -19.71 -13.01
CA ASP A 127 -0.38 -20.72 -12.27
C ASP A 127 -1.07 -22.08 -12.12
N GLY A 128 -1.91 -22.44 -13.11
CA GLY A 128 -2.66 -23.69 -13.13
C GLY A 128 -3.73 -23.86 -12.05
N LYS A 129 -3.96 -22.85 -11.21
CA LYS A 129 -4.81 -22.96 -10.00
C LYS A 129 -5.80 -21.81 -9.80
N ILE A 130 -5.55 -20.66 -10.43
CA ILE A 130 -6.43 -19.48 -10.35
C ILE A 130 -7.21 -19.37 -11.65
N SER A 131 -8.54 -19.53 -11.58
CA SER A 131 -9.45 -19.31 -12.70
C SER A 131 -9.95 -17.87 -12.70
N CYS A 132 -9.61 -17.14 -13.77
CA CYS A 132 -10.04 -15.78 -14.05
C CYS A 132 -11.25 -15.80 -14.99
N ALA A 133 -12.36 -16.37 -14.53
CA ALA A 133 -13.64 -16.38 -15.25
C ALA A 133 -14.41 -15.07 -15.02
N SER A 134 -14.89 -14.44 -16.09
CA SER A 134 -15.78 -13.28 -16.02
C SER A 134 -17.14 -13.61 -16.57
N TYR A 135 -18.18 -13.23 -15.83
CA TYR A 135 -19.57 -13.49 -16.20
C TYR A 135 -20.36 -12.19 -16.36
N ARG A 136 -21.23 -12.17 -17.37
CA ARG A 136 -22.28 -11.16 -17.53
C ARG A 136 -23.60 -11.80 -17.15
N PHE A 137 -24.33 -11.22 -16.21
CA PHE A 137 -25.66 -11.69 -15.84
C PHE A 137 -26.74 -10.96 -16.64
N ILE A 138 -27.57 -11.71 -17.34
CA ILE A 138 -28.67 -11.23 -18.19
C ILE A 138 -29.98 -11.47 -17.43
N THR A 139 -30.73 -10.39 -17.18
CA THR A 139 -31.97 -10.47 -16.41
C THR A 139 -33.12 -11.08 -17.23
N LYS A 140 -34.14 -11.63 -16.57
CA LYS A 140 -35.35 -12.17 -17.23
C LYS A 140 -35.99 -11.20 -18.23
N LYS A 141 -36.03 -9.91 -17.87
CA LYS A 141 -36.58 -8.83 -18.73
C LYS A 141 -35.79 -8.73 -20.05
N GLN A 142 -34.46 -8.77 -19.96
CA GLN A 142 -33.58 -8.74 -21.14
C GLN A 142 -33.66 -10.03 -21.96
N VAL A 143 -33.82 -11.21 -21.32
CA VAL A 143 -34.03 -12.49 -22.02
C VAL A 143 -35.34 -12.49 -22.82
N ASN A 144 -36.41 -11.91 -22.27
CA ASN A 144 -37.71 -11.80 -22.95
C ASN A 144 -37.69 -10.81 -24.13
N GLU A 145 -36.94 -9.71 -24.02
CA GLU A 145 -36.73 -8.75 -25.12
C GLU A 145 -35.92 -9.37 -26.29
N VAL A 146 -34.94 -10.22 -25.98
CA VAL A 146 -34.15 -10.96 -26.99
C VAL A 146 -34.99 -12.04 -27.68
N ASN A 147 -35.83 -12.77 -26.95
CA ASN A 147 -36.68 -13.82 -27.54
C ASN A 147 -37.88 -13.28 -28.33
N GLY A 148 -38.33 -12.05 -28.05
CA GLY A 148 -39.39 -11.37 -28.81
C GLY A 148 -38.93 -10.77 -30.16
N SER A 149 -37.62 -10.75 -30.43
CA SER A 149 -37.02 -10.11 -31.62
C SER A 149 -36.45 -11.13 -32.61
N ASN A 150 -37.23 -12.17 -32.95
CA ASN A 150 -36.92 -13.07 -34.06
C ASN A 150 -37.41 -12.48 -35.40
N LEU A 151 -36.70 -11.48 -35.94
CA LEU A 151 -36.71 -11.16 -37.38
C LEU A 151 -35.32 -10.66 -37.84
N ILE A 152 -34.57 -11.60 -38.43
CA ILE A 152 -33.59 -11.45 -39.53
C ILE A 152 -32.37 -10.52 -39.32
N ASN A 153 -31.19 -11.09 -38.99
CA ASN A 153 -29.92 -10.81 -39.71
C ASN A 153 -28.82 -11.86 -39.36
N PRO A 154 -28.20 -12.57 -40.31
CA PRO A 154 -27.21 -13.61 -40.03
C PRO A 154 -25.79 -13.03 -40.02
N ASN A 155 -25.36 -12.43 -38.90
CA ASN A 155 -23.93 -12.21 -38.64
C ASN A 155 -23.65 -11.97 -37.13
N PRO A 156 -23.32 -13.00 -36.33
CA PRO A 156 -23.32 -12.88 -34.87
C PRO A 156 -22.03 -12.31 -34.25
N ALA A 157 -21.06 -11.83 -35.04
CA ALA A 157 -19.72 -11.49 -34.53
C ALA A 157 -19.42 -9.98 -34.34
N LYS A 158 -20.34 -9.05 -34.64
CA LYS A 158 -20.04 -7.60 -34.55
C LYS A 158 -21.13 -6.67 -34.00
N SER A 159 -22.24 -7.20 -33.51
CA SER A 159 -23.32 -6.37 -32.96
C SER A 159 -23.80 -6.94 -31.64
N GLN A 160 -23.38 -6.32 -30.53
CA GLN A 160 -24.08 -6.22 -29.22
C GLN A 160 -23.15 -5.80 -28.05
N LEU A 161 -21.91 -5.36 -28.31
CA LEU A 161 -21.27 -4.34 -27.47
C LEU A 161 -21.74 -2.97 -27.94
N LYS A 162 -22.99 -2.60 -27.61
CA LYS A 162 -23.38 -1.18 -27.67
C LYS A 162 -22.37 -0.44 -26.79
N ARG A 163 -21.63 0.50 -27.39
CA ARG A 163 -20.81 1.48 -26.68
C ARG A 163 -21.56 1.93 -25.42
N ILE A 164 -20.99 1.66 -24.25
CA ILE A 164 -21.41 2.29 -22.99
C ILE A 164 -20.98 3.75 -23.12
N SER A 165 -21.76 4.56 -23.84
CA SER A 165 -21.45 5.94 -24.20
C SER A 165 -22.05 6.97 -23.24
N THR A 166 -22.53 6.53 -22.07
CA THR A 166 -23.07 7.40 -21.02
C THR A 166 -22.47 7.00 -19.68
N VAL A 167 -22.00 8.00 -18.93
CA VAL A 167 -21.40 7.87 -17.59
C VAL A 167 -22.44 7.25 -16.65
N GLN A 168 -22.31 5.96 -16.37
CA GLN A 168 -23.16 5.25 -15.42
C GLN A 168 -22.38 5.04 -14.11
N PRO A 169 -22.95 5.37 -12.93
CA PRO A 169 -22.31 5.10 -11.65
C PRO A 169 -21.98 3.61 -11.50
N LEU A 170 -20.94 3.31 -10.73
CA LEU A 170 -20.39 1.97 -10.57
C LEU A 170 -20.40 1.53 -9.10
N VAL A 171 -20.92 0.35 -8.82
CA VAL A 171 -20.76 -0.35 -7.54
C VAL A 171 -19.80 -1.52 -7.74
N ILE A 172 -18.70 -1.56 -6.97
CA ILE A 172 -17.76 -2.67 -6.94
C ILE A 172 -17.96 -3.43 -5.63
N ILE A 173 -18.21 -4.73 -5.74
CA ILE A 173 -18.29 -5.65 -4.60
C ILE A 173 -17.02 -6.48 -4.59
N SER A 174 -16.27 -6.46 -3.49
CA SER A 174 -15.04 -7.24 -3.34
C SER A 174 -15.12 -8.13 -2.11
N SER A 175 -14.34 -9.23 -2.12
CA SER A 175 -14.02 -9.97 -0.89
C SER A 175 -13.44 -8.99 0.15
N PRO A 176 -13.86 -9.02 1.43
CA PRO A 176 -13.08 -8.43 2.49
C PRO A 176 -11.77 -9.21 2.56
N ASN A 177 -10.72 -8.54 2.99
CA ASN A 177 -9.53 -9.27 3.41
C ASN A 177 -9.85 -10.20 4.58
N PRO A 178 -9.20 -11.39 4.66
CA PRO A 178 -9.39 -12.32 5.77
C PRO A 178 -8.80 -11.74 7.06
N GLU A 179 -9.55 -10.87 7.73
CA GLU A 179 -9.17 -10.25 9.01
C GLU A 179 -10.16 -10.54 10.16
N ALA A 180 -11.14 -11.45 10.01
CA ALA A 180 -12.14 -11.66 11.07
C ALA A 180 -12.11 -12.99 11.85
N THR A 181 -11.68 -14.14 11.31
CA THR A 181 -11.84 -15.40 12.08
C THR A 181 -10.83 -16.51 11.73
N ASN A 182 -9.78 -16.60 12.56
CA ASN A 182 -8.98 -17.80 12.89
C ASN A 182 -8.06 -18.45 11.81
N PRO A 183 -6.94 -19.10 12.21
CA PRO A 183 -5.80 -19.38 11.34
C PRO A 183 -5.75 -20.81 10.77
N SER A 184 -5.33 -20.98 9.51
CA SER A 184 -4.74 -22.26 9.01
C SER A 184 -3.21 -22.14 8.79
N PRO A 185 -2.39 -23.22 8.96
CA PRO A 185 -0.95 -23.13 9.22
C PRO A 185 0.01 -23.65 8.12
N TYR A 186 -0.39 -23.80 6.85
CA TYR A 186 0.44 -24.49 5.85
C TYR A 186 0.83 -23.61 4.64
N ILE A 187 1.70 -22.62 4.85
CA ILE A 187 2.54 -22.08 3.77
C ILE A 187 3.95 -21.78 4.32
N TYR A 188 4.65 -22.77 4.88
CA TYR A 188 6.09 -22.65 5.16
C TYR A 188 6.74 -24.05 5.22
N SER A 189 6.79 -24.77 4.11
CA SER A 189 7.65 -25.95 3.98
C SER A 189 8.88 -25.60 3.15
N HIS A 190 9.79 -24.82 3.74
CA HIS A 190 11.25 -24.94 3.63
C HIS A 190 11.92 -23.84 4.49
N ILE A 191 11.66 -23.88 5.80
CA ILE A 191 12.49 -23.18 6.80
C ILE A 191 13.47 -24.22 7.37
N PRO A 192 14.80 -24.02 7.32
CA PRO A 192 15.71 -24.89 8.06
C PRO A 192 15.41 -24.79 9.56
N LYS A 193 15.27 -25.95 10.22
CA LYS A 193 14.95 -26.04 11.66
C LYS A 193 15.87 -25.13 12.48
N MET A 194 15.29 -24.18 13.22
CA MET A 194 16.03 -23.44 14.26
C MET A 194 16.55 -24.41 15.34
N PRO A 195 17.78 -24.23 15.85
CA PRO A 195 18.26 -24.99 17.00
C PRO A 195 17.51 -24.55 18.27
N SER A 196 16.96 -25.54 18.97
CA SER A 196 16.29 -25.38 20.26
C SER A 196 17.31 -25.22 21.39
N SER A 197 17.76 -23.99 21.65
CA SER A 197 18.20 -23.52 22.98
C SER A 197 18.79 -22.11 22.89
N LEU A 198 18.01 -21.08 23.20
CA LEU A 198 18.54 -19.76 23.54
C LEU A 198 17.85 -19.30 24.83
N SER A 199 18.50 -19.55 25.95
CA SER A 199 18.22 -18.93 27.24
C SER A 199 18.47 -17.43 27.12
N LEU A 200 17.46 -16.61 27.44
CA LEU A 200 17.59 -15.16 27.57
C LEU A 200 18.70 -14.82 28.58
N PRO A 201 19.59 -13.85 28.31
CA PRO A 201 20.53 -13.37 29.32
C PRO A 201 19.77 -12.62 30.43
N PRO A 202 20.21 -12.72 31.70
CA PRO A 202 19.53 -12.03 32.79
C PRO A 202 19.74 -10.50 32.68
N PRO A 203 18.78 -9.71 33.18
CA PRO A 203 18.86 -8.24 33.12
C PRO A 203 20.03 -7.71 33.97
N PRO A 204 20.63 -6.57 33.59
CA PRO A 204 21.72 -5.95 34.36
C PRO A 204 21.18 -5.42 35.71
N PRO A 205 22.03 -5.38 36.76
CA PRO A 205 21.61 -4.93 38.08
C PRO A 205 21.38 -3.41 38.12
N PRO A 206 20.48 -2.92 39.01
CA PRO A 206 20.22 -1.49 39.13
C PRO A 206 21.39 -0.76 39.79
N PHE A 207 21.72 0.43 39.27
CA PHE A 207 22.72 1.32 39.85
C PHE A 207 22.29 1.80 41.24
N SER A 208 23.13 1.53 42.23
CA SER A 208 23.02 2.06 43.59
C SER A 208 23.60 3.48 43.66
N SER A 209 22.81 4.41 44.16
CA SER A 209 23.21 5.73 44.58
C SER A 209 23.64 5.71 46.05
N ALA A 210 24.94 5.92 46.33
CA ALA A 210 25.43 6.47 47.61
C ALA A 210 26.92 6.86 47.58
N ASN A 211 27.17 8.15 47.79
CA ASN A 211 28.24 8.79 48.57
C ASN A 211 29.73 8.51 48.28
N LEU A 212 30.49 9.58 47.99
CA LEU A 212 31.34 10.20 49.03
C LEU A 212 31.80 11.63 48.68
N LEU A 213 31.71 12.50 49.68
CA LEU A 213 32.22 13.88 49.76
C LEU A 213 33.76 13.97 49.79
N LEU A 214 34.28 15.15 49.43
CA LEU A 214 35.37 15.98 49.99
C LEU A 214 36.00 16.75 48.81
N THR A 215 36.28 18.05 48.79
CA THR A 215 36.59 19.01 49.87
C THR A 215 36.43 20.43 49.32
N ARG A 216 35.94 21.37 50.16
CA ARG A 216 36.01 22.82 49.94
C ARG A 216 37.43 23.34 50.17
N ARG A 217 37.90 24.30 49.35
CA ARG A 217 38.54 25.55 49.80
C ARG A 217 38.78 26.57 48.65
N SER A 218 38.01 27.66 48.73
CA SER A 218 38.39 29.08 48.58
C SER A 218 39.11 29.64 47.34
N ALA A 219 38.43 30.53 46.59
CA ALA A 219 38.84 31.91 46.25
C ALA A 219 37.77 32.55 45.32
N LEU A 220 36.88 33.40 45.85
CA LEU A 220 36.93 34.87 45.84
C LEU A 220 36.48 35.53 44.50
N LEU A 221 35.30 36.16 44.58
CA LEU A 221 34.78 37.33 43.85
C LEU A 221 35.52 37.81 42.59
N LEU A 222 34.78 37.82 41.47
CA LEU A 222 34.70 38.98 40.58
C LEU A 222 33.31 38.98 39.93
N SER A 223 32.49 39.96 40.31
CA SER A 223 31.27 40.29 39.58
C SER A 223 31.67 40.83 38.22
N ARG A 224 31.05 40.32 37.16
CA ARG A 224 30.89 41.03 35.90
C ARG A 224 29.62 40.53 35.25
N SER A 225 28.64 41.41 35.25
CA SER A 225 27.51 41.40 34.32
C SER A 225 28.06 41.29 32.90
N LEU A 226 27.92 40.11 32.32
CA LEU A 226 27.96 39.90 30.88
C LEU A 226 26.64 39.25 30.55
N LEU A 227 25.85 39.94 29.73
CA LEU A 227 24.68 39.36 29.09
C LEU A 227 25.08 37.99 28.57
N SER A 228 24.49 36.95 29.14
CA SER A 228 24.46 35.62 28.55
C SER A 228 23.64 35.75 27.26
N ILE A 229 24.31 36.15 26.18
CA ILE A 229 23.87 35.83 24.84
C ILE A 229 23.74 34.30 24.86
N PRO A 230 22.53 33.73 24.72
CA PRO A 230 22.44 32.30 24.57
C PRO A 230 23.22 31.98 23.30
N ILE A 231 24.36 31.32 23.46
CA ILE A 231 24.98 30.62 22.35
C ILE A 231 23.93 29.57 21.98
N ARG A 232 23.03 29.91 21.05
CA ARG A 232 22.27 28.92 20.28
C ARG A 232 23.37 28.04 19.72
N ARG A 233 23.54 26.83 20.26
CA ARG A 233 24.08 25.74 19.44
C ARG A 233 23.23 25.80 18.17
N SER A 234 23.84 26.17 17.04
CA SER A 234 23.18 25.99 15.76
C SER A 234 22.83 24.51 15.74
N ARG A 235 21.54 24.17 15.91
CA ARG A 235 21.11 22.82 15.60
C ARG A 235 21.57 22.58 14.17
N SER A 236 22.27 21.46 13.92
CA SER A 236 22.50 21.05 12.53
C SER A 236 21.12 20.99 11.88
N GLU A 237 21.00 21.63 10.72
CA GLU A 237 19.83 21.49 9.86
C GLU A 237 19.63 19.99 9.61
N MET A 238 18.46 19.45 9.93
CA MET A 238 18.18 18.01 9.73
C MET A 238 18.28 17.66 8.25
N ASP A 239 18.80 16.49 7.92
CA ASP A 239 18.70 15.98 6.55
C ASP A 239 17.27 15.50 6.25
N THR A 240 16.97 15.34 4.97
CA THR A 240 15.74 14.68 4.54
C THR A 240 16.07 13.37 3.84
N PHE A 241 15.11 12.44 3.86
CA PHE A 241 15.33 11.11 3.34
C PHE A 241 14.17 10.66 2.48
N PHE A 242 14.48 9.97 1.40
CA PHE A 242 13.53 9.12 0.70
C PHE A 242 13.87 7.66 0.99
N LEU A 243 12.91 6.91 1.50
CA LEU A 243 13.05 5.49 1.79
C LEU A 243 12.11 4.70 0.89
N SER A 244 12.67 3.73 0.17
CA SER A 244 11.86 2.70 -0.48
C SER A 244 11.45 1.68 0.59
N HIS A 245 10.18 1.69 1.01
CA HIS A 245 9.70 0.80 2.08
C HIS A 245 9.38 -0.61 1.57
N GLY A 246 9.16 -0.77 0.25
CA GLY A 246 8.95 -2.06 -0.40
C GLY A 246 7.78 -2.89 0.16
N SER A 247 7.93 -4.21 0.17
CA SER A 247 6.91 -5.13 0.67
C SER A 247 6.71 -5.00 2.19
N PRO A 248 5.48 -5.15 2.72
CA PRO A 248 5.23 -5.33 4.15
C PRO A 248 6.10 -6.41 4.81
N MET A 249 6.55 -7.43 4.06
CA MET A 249 7.47 -8.46 4.57
C MET A 249 8.73 -7.89 5.22
N LEU A 250 9.15 -6.68 4.85
CA LEU A 250 10.26 -5.95 5.48
C LEU A 250 10.17 -5.90 7.01
N ALA A 251 8.95 -5.94 7.57
CA ALA A 251 8.70 -5.95 9.00
C ALA A 251 9.20 -7.21 9.72
N ILE A 252 9.34 -8.35 9.03
CA ILE A 252 9.67 -9.66 9.65
C ILE A 252 10.70 -10.50 8.89
N ASP A 253 10.96 -10.21 7.62
CA ASP A 253 11.86 -11.00 6.79
C ASP A 253 13.32 -10.60 7.02
N GLU A 254 14.02 -11.43 7.78
CA GLU A 254 15.43 -11.24 8.14
C GLU A 254 16.39 -11.47 6.95
N GLU A 255 15.93 -11.97 5.81
CA GLU A 255 16.80 -12.15 4.63
C GLU A 255 16.85 -10.87 3.77
N LEU A 256 15.92 -9.93 3.96
CA LEU A 256 15.87 -8.68 3.18
C LEU A 256 17.01 -7.73 3.58
N PRO A 257 17.94 -7.37 2.67
CA PRO A 257 19.03 -6.45 3.00
C PRO A 257 18.56 -5.06 3.45
N ALA A 258 17.43 -4.59 2.91
CA ALA A 258 16.82 -3.33 3.30
C ALA A 258 16.38 -3.30 4.78
N ARG A 259 16.05 -4.46 5.36
CA ARG A 259 15.68 -4.56 6.77
C ARG A 259 16.88 -4.25 7.66
N HIS A 260 18.01 -4.92 7.40
CA HIS A 260 19.27 -4.72 8.12
C HIS A 260 19.73 -3.27 8.02
N PHE A 261 19.67 -2.68 6.83
CA PHE A 261 19.97 -1.26 6.61
C PHE A 261 19.15 -0.33 7.54
N LEU A 262 17.84 -0.57 7.68
CA LEU A 262 17.00 0.25 8.56
C LEU A 262 17.26 -0.04 10.05
N GLN A 263 17.62 -1.27 10.41
CA GLN A 263 17.98 -1.61 11.80
C GLN A 263 19.31 -0.96 12.24
N THR A 264 20.26 -0.73 11.33
CA THR A 264 21.51 -0.02 11.66
C THR A 264 21.38 1.51 11.62
N TRP A 265 20.17 2.03 11.36
CA TRP A 265 19.92 3.45 11.12
C TRP A 265 20.57 4.40 12.14
N GLN A 266 20.30 4.20 13.43
CA GLN A 266 20.80 5.08 14.50
C GLN A 266 22.32 4.99 14.69
N ALA A 267 22.94 3.87 14.30
CA ALA A 267 24.37 3.63 14.48
C ALA A 267 25.20 4.13 13.28
N GLU A 268 24.70 3.88 12.07
CA GLU A 268 25.47 3.96 10.83
C GLU A 268 24.96 5.03 9.86
N VAL A 269 23.65 5.28 9.80
CA VAL A 269 23.05 6.14 8.77
C VAL A 269 22.81 7.56 9.30
N PHE A 270 22.07 7.71 10.39
CA PHE A 270 21.69 9.01 10.93
C PHE A 270 21.62 9.00 12.46
N ARG A 271 22.64 9.59 13.09
CA ARG A 271 22.83 9.60 14.56
C ARG A 271 22.07 10.72 15.27
N ASP A 272 21.71 11.77 14.55
CA ASP A 272 21.03 12.92 15.14
C ASP A 272 19.58 12.54 15.48
N ARG A 273 19.24 12.56 16.76
CA ARG A 273 17.89 12.22 17.21
C ARG A 273 16.92 13.37 16.92
N PRO A 274 15.86 13.15 16.13
CA PRO A 274 14.92 14.22 15.80
C PRO A 274 13.97 14.56 16.95
N THR A 275 13.45 15.79 16.92
CA THR A 275 12.42 16.24 17.87
C THR A 275 11.04 15.70 17.53
N ALA A 276 10.81 15.42 16.24
CA ALA A 276 9.64 14.76 15.69
C ALA A 276 9.96 14.25 14.27
N VAL A 277 9.16 13.32 13.76
CA VAL A 277 9.21 12.87 12.36
C VAL A 277 7.98 13.37 11.61
N LEU A 278 8.19 13.98 10.44
CA LEU A 278 7.16 14.18 9.44
C LEU A 278 7.30 13.07 8.38
N MET A 279 6.35 12.14 8.36
CA MET A 279 6.32 11.01 7.46
C MET A 279 5.35 11.27 6.30
N VAL A 280 5.87 11.36 5.08
CA VAL A 280 5.07 11.48 3.86
C VAL A 280 4.93 10.07 3.28
N SER A 281 3.74 9.48 3.32
CA SER A 281 3.54 8.08 2.91
C SER A 281 2.78 7.96 1.60
N ALA A 282 3.26 7.08 0.72
CA ALA A 282 2.58 6.69 -0.50
C ALA A 282 1.19 6.05 -0.27
N HIS A 283 1.00 5.37 0.87
CA HIS A 283 -0.25 4.67 1.21
C HIS A 283 -1.33 5.59 1.77
N TRP A 284 -1.06 6.90 1.84
CA TRP A 284 -2.08 7.88 2.18
C TRP A 284 -2.28 8.86 1.02
N ASP A 285 -3.13 8.46 0.08
CA ASP A 285 -3.54 9.27 -1.06
C ASP A 285 -4.86 10.00 -0.77
N THR A 286 -4.87 11.32 -0.95
CA THR A 286 -6.03 12.18 -0.71
C THR A 286 -6.22 13.17 -1.85
N SER A 287 -7.38 13.84 -1.93
CA SER A 287 -7.63 14.87 -2.95
C SER A 287 -6.81 16.16 -2.73
N ASP A 288 -6.57 16.49 -1.46
CA ASP A 288 -5.86 17.67 -1.00
C ASP A 288 -4.91 17.26 0.14
N PRO A 289 -3.80 17.98 0.39
CA PRO A 289 -2.87 17.66 1.48
C PRO A 289 -3.61 17.50 2.80
N CYS A 290 -3.33 16.40 3.52
CA CYS A 290 -3.95 16.08 4.79
C CYS A 290 -2.89 15.66 5.79
N VAL A 291 -2.95 16.19 7.01
CA VAL A 291 -2.10 15.79 8.13
C VAL A 291 -2.91 15.06 9.18
N ASN A 292 -2.31 14.07 9.85
CA ASN A 292 -2.99 13.43 10.97
C ASN A 292 -2.79 14.24 12.26
N VAL A 293 -3.85 14.37 13.05
CA VAL A 293 -3.87 15.13 14.31
C VAL A 293 -4.42 14.23 15.41
N VAL A 294 -3.53 13.41 15.95
CA VAL A 294 -3.84 12.41 16.99
C VAL A 294 -2.89 12.58 18.16
N ASP A 295 -3.29 12.16 19.36
CA ASP A 295 -2.40 12.16 20.54
C ASP A 295 -1.42 10.99 20.51
N ARG A 296 -1.86 9.84 19.98
CA ARG A 296 -1.06 8.63 19.79
C ARG A 296 -1.49 7.94 18.51
N ASN A 297 -0.52 7.53 17.72
CA ASN A 297 -0.78 6.86 16.46
C ASN A 297 -1.25 5.41 16.69
N SER A 298 -2.36 5.04 16.05
CA SER A 298 -2.72 3.64 15.85
C SER A 298 -1.90 3.05 14.69
N THR A 299 -1.67 1.73 14.72
CA THR A 299 -1.02 1.00 13.61
C THR A 299 -2.09 0.50 12.66
N ILE A 300 -2.02 0.92 11.39
CA ILE A 300 -2.88 0.47 10.31
C ILE A 300 -2.17 -0.65 9.56
N HIS A 301 -2.86 -1.77 9.39
CA HIS A 301 -2.47 -2.88 8.53
C HIS A 301 -3.20 -2.74 7.20
N ASP A 302 -2.65 -1.94 6.30
CA ASP A 302 -3.18 -1.64 4.97
C ASP A 302 -2.73 -2.66 3.90
N PHE A 303 -2.36 -3.86 4.34
CA PHE A 303 -1.90 -4.97 3.53
C PHE A 303 -2.59 -6.28 3.91
N TYR A 304 -2.55 -7.26 3.00
CA TYR A 304 -3.32 -8.49 3.12
C TYR A 304 -2.65 -9.71 2.52
N ASN A 305 -3.06 -10.90 2.96
CA ASN A 305 -2.45 -12.18 2.60
C ASN A 305 -0.99 -12.30 3.06
N PHE A 306 -0.60 -11.59 4.12
CA PHE A 306 0.71 -11.69 4.75
C PHE A 306 0.69 -12.63 5.97
N PRO A 307 1.85 -13.04 6.49
CA PRO A 307 1.94 -13.87 7.68
C PRO A 307 1.23 -13.27 8.90
N LYS A 308 0.50 -14.12 9.63
CA LYS A 308 -0.28 -13.71 10.82
C LYS A 308 0.51 -12.90 11.86
N PRO A 309 1.78 -13.21 12.17
CA PRO A 309 2.56 -12.41 13.11
C PRO A 309 2.63 -10.92 12.74
N MET A 310 2.54 -10.56 11.46
CA MET A 310 2.62 -9.16 11.03
C MET A 310 1.43 -8.34 11.52
N TYR A 311 0.22 -8.91 11.57
CA TYR A 311 -0.99 -8.22 12.06
C TYR A 311 -0.98 -7.98 13.58
N GLN A 312 -0.07 -8.66 14.29
CA GLN A 312 0.14 -8.48 15.72
C GLN A 312 1.15 -7.36 16.02
N LEU A 313 1.93 -6.93 15.01
CA LEU A 313 2.89 -5.85 15.17
C LEU A 313 2.15 -4.53 15.45
N LYS A 314 2.75 -3.73 16.33
CA LYS A 314 2.26 -2.41 16.70
C LYS A 314 3.43 -1.46 16.82
N TYR A 315 3.19 -0.23 16.38
CA TYR A 315 4.12 0.89 16.50
C TYR A 315 3.37 2.12 17.06
N PRO A 316 3.11 2.15 18.38
CA PRO A 316 2.23 3.14 19.01
C PRO A 316 2.95 4.47 19.31
N ALA A 317 3.62 5.04 18.31
CA ALA A 317 4.36 6.30 18.45
C ALA A 317 3.44 7.46 18.88
N PRO A 318 3.89 8.37 19.76
CA PRO A 318 3.17 9.60 20.08
C PRO A 318 2.79 10.35 18.79
N GLY A 319 1.60 10.92 18.74
CA GLY A 319 1.27 11.83 17.66
C GLY A 319 1.96 13.17 17.84
N ALA A 320 2.05 13.96 16.77
CA ALA A 320 2.65 15.29 16.81
C ALA A 320 1.67 16.42 16.41
N PRO A 321 0.57 16.69 17.16
CA PRO A 321 -0.43 17.70 16.79
C PRO A 321 0.13 19.10 16.52
N LYS A 322 1.15 19.53 17.29
CA LYS A 322 1.81 20.83 17.06
C LYS A 322 2.56 20.88 15.73
N LEU A 323 3.19 19.76 15.34
CA LEU A 323 3.84 19.64 14.04
C LEU A 323 2.80 19.65 12.93
N ALA A 324 1.69 18.91 13.09
CA ALA A 324 0.60 18.87 12.12
C ALA A 324 0.01 20.27 11.85
N GLN A 325 -0.26 21.04 12.92
CA GLN A 325 -0.71 22.43 12.79
C GLN A 325 0.30 23.28 12.01
N LYS A 326 1.59 23.14 12.31
CA LYS A 326 2.64 23.92 11.64
C LYS A 326 2.81 23.54 10.17
N VAL A 327 2.74 22.25 9.84
CA VAL A 327 2.73 21.75 8.46
C VAL A 327 1.57 22.39 7.69
N LYS A 328 0.37 22.40 8.28
CA LYS A 328 -0.81 23.03 7.68
C LYS A 328 -0.63 24.53 7.45
N GLU A 329 -0.09 25.25 8.42
CA GLU A 329 0.20 26.69 8.31
C GLU A 329 1.23 26.98 7.20
N LEU A 330 2.33 26.22 7.15
CA LEU A 330 3.38 26.37 6.13
C LEU A 330 2.84 26.12 4.72
N LEU A 331 2.10 25.03 4.52
CA LEU A 331 1.48 24.72 3.22
C LEU A 331 0.45 25.77 2.82
N THR A 332 -0.38 26.23 3.75
CA THR A 332 -1.37 27.27 3.48
C THR A 332 -0.71 28.57 3.05
N ASN A 333 0.36 28.99 3.75
CA ASN A 333 1.14 30.18 3.42
C ASN A 333 1.85 30.06 2.06
N ALA A 334 2.19 28.85 1.63
CA ALA A 334 2.76 28.56 0.32
C ALA A 334 1.69 28.48 -0.81
N GLY A 335 0.41 28.71 -0.50
CA GLY A 335 -0.67 28.78 -1.50
C GLY A 335 -1.49 27.49 -1.68
N PHE A 336 -1.26 26.46 -0.86
CA PHE A 336 -2.10 25.26 -0.86
C PHE A 336 -3.45 25.58 -0.18
N LYS A 337 -4.51 25.72 -0.98
CA LYS A 337 -5.79 26.30 -0.53
C LYS A 337 -6.57 25.45 0.49
N ASN A 338 -6.43 24.12 0.44
CA ASN A 338 -7.28 23.18 1.17
C ASN A 338 -6.47 22.14 1.97
N VAL A 339 -5.69 22.58 2.95
CA VAL A 339 -4.92 21.63 3.79
C VAL A 339 -5.81 21.10 4.94
N LYS A 340 -6.08 19.80 4.91
CA LYS A 340 -7.01 19.11 5.81
C LYS A 340 -6.30 18.53 7.03
N GLU A 341 -7.09 18.24 8.06
CA GLU A 341 -6.66 17.53 9.26
C GLU A 341 -7.53 16.29 9.43
N ASP A 342 -6.91 15.13 9.63
CA ASP A 342 -7.60 13.90 10.00
C ASP A 342 -7.31 13.57 11.46
N LYS A 343 -8.37 13.52 12.28
CA LYS A 343 -8.27 13.29 13.73
C LYS A 343 -8.30 11.82 14.12
N ASN A 344 -8.39 10.90 13.16
CA ASN A 344 -8.54 9.47 13.37
C ASN A 344 -7.48 8.64 12.64
N ARG A 345 -6.77 9.22 11.67
CA ARG A 345 -5.75 8.52 10.88
C ARG A 345 -4.54 8.12 11.74
N GLY A 346 -4.28 6.81 11.80
CA GLY A 346 -3.04 6.22 12.32
C GLY A 346 -1.90 6.20 11.30
N LEU A 347 -0.90 5.35 11.49
CA LEU A 347 0.22 5.14 10.55
C LEU A 347 -0.02 3.89 9.72
N ASP A 348 0.10 3.98 8.39
CA ASP A 348 0.13 2.83 7.46
C ASP A 348 1.50 2.15 7.44
N HIS A 349 1.60 0.98 6.81
CA HIS A 349 2.85 0.20 6.80
C HIS A 349 4.01 0.94 6.16
N GLY A 350 3.76 1.76 5.13
CA GLY A 350 4.80 2.61 4.54
C GLY A 350 5.41 3.56 5.57
N ALA A 351 4.67 3.96 6.59
CA ALA A 351 5.21 4.75 7.70
C ALA A 351 5.74 3.90 8.86
N TRP A 352 4.93 2.98 9.39
CA TRP A 352 5.29 2.31 10.64
C TRP A 352 6.36 1.24 10.47
N VAL A 353 6.47 0.57 9.31
CA VAL A 353 7.48 -0.49 9.11
C VAL A 353 8.90 0.11 9.13
N PRO A 354 9.23 1.15 8.33
CA PRO A 354 10.56 1.75 8.43
C PRO A 354 10.83 2.34 9.82
N LEU A 355 9.86 3.02 10.41
CA LEU A 355 10.03 3.62 11.74
C LEU A 355 10.24 2.58 12.85
N MET A 356 9.57 1.43 12.78
CA MET A 356 9.77 0.34 13.73
C MET A 356 11.20 -0.20 13.71
N LEU A 357 11.84 -0.21 12.54
CA LEU A 357 13.23 -0.66 12.39
C LEU A 357 14.23 0.43 12.77
N MET A 358 13.96 1.68 12.37
CA MET A 358 14.83 2.82 12.65
C MET A 358 14.78 3.28 14.10
N TYR A 359 13.60 3.26 14.73
CA TYR A 359 13.31 3.82 16.05
C TYR A 359 12.37 2.91 16.87
N PRO A 360 12.80 1.68 17.21
CA PRO A 360 11.95 0.67 17.86
C PRO A 360 11.38 1.10 19.22
N GLU A 361 11.94 2.13 19.87
CA GLU A 361 11.52 2.62 21.18
C GLU A 361 10.15 3.32 21.15
N THR A 362 9.65 3.71 19.97
CA THR A 362 8.34 4.38 19.79
C THR A 362 8.17 5.68 20.58
N ASP A 363 9.26 6.38 20.89
CA ASP A 363 9.27 7.54 21.79
C ASP A 363 9.43 8.89 21.06
N ILE A 364 9.62 8.87 19.74
CA ILE A 364 9.67 10.06 18.89
C ILE A 364 8.25 10.39 18.38
N PRO A 365 7.76 11.64 18.54
CA PRO A 365 6.47 12.04 17.97
C PRO A 365 6.44 11.96 16.43
N VAL A 366 5.37 11.41 15.86
CA VAL A 366 5.20 11.24 14.42
C VAL A 366 3.93 11.95 13.94
N CYS A 367 4.08 12.77 12.91
CA CYS A 367 3.00 13.31 12.08
C CYS A 367 3.09 12.66 10.70
N GLN A 368 1.98 12.20 10.16
CA GLN A 368 1.88 11.74 8.79
C GLN A 368 1.31 12.84 7.89
N LEU A 369 1.74 12.87 6.61
CA LEU A 369 1.25 13.75 5.56
C LEU A 369 0.92 12.93 4.32
N SER A 370 -0.24 13.20 3.72
CA SER A 370 -0.72 12.51 2.51
C SER A 370 -0.10 13.02 1.21
N VAL A 371 -0.12 12.16 0.19
CA VAL A 371 0.21 12.49 -1.21
C VAL A 371 -1.08 12.71 -2.02
N GLN A 372 -0.95 13.27 -3.23
CA GLN A 372 -2.08 13.54 -4.13
C GLN A 372 -1.80 12.93 -5.51
N SER A 373 -2.28 11.71 -5.76
CA SER A 373 -2.02 10.97 -7.01
C SER A 373 -2.47 11.70 -8.29
N ARG A 374 -3.47 12.59 -8.17
CA ARG A 374 -3.99 13.42 -9.27
C ARG A 374 -3.21 14.73 -9.52
N ARG A 375 -2.09 14.91 -8.84
CA ARG A 375 -1.13 16.01 -9.04
C ARG A 375 0.17 15.45 -9.60
N ASP A 376 1.11 16.33 -9.96
CA ASP A 376 2.39 15.96 -10.55
C ASP A 376 3.55 16.02 -9.54
N GLY A 377 4.76 15.65 -9.98
CA GLY A 377 5.97 15.72 -9.16
C GLY A 377 6.27 17.15 -8.68
N THR A 378 6.03 18.16 -9.52
CA THR A 378 6.24 19.58 -9.20
C THR A 378 5.37 20.05 -8.04
N HIS A 379 4.10 19.64 -7.97
CA HIS A 379 3.22 19.90 -6.82
C HIS A 379 3.83 19.38 -5.51
N HIS A 380 4.33 18.15 -5.51
CA HIS A 380 4.92 17.51 -4.32
C HIS A 380 6.28 18.10 -3.97
N TYR A 381 7.10 18.46 -4.96
CA TYR A 381 8.35 19.20 -4.73
C TYR A 381 8.09 20.56 -4.06
N ASN A 382 7.08 21.29 -4.55
CA ASN A 382 6.69 22.57 -3.94
C ASN A 382 6.11 22.39 -2.52
N MET A 383 5.44 21.27 -2.26
CA MET A 383 5.03 20.90 -0.91
C MET A 383 6.25 20.71 0.01
N GLY A 384 7.26 19.98 -0.45
CA GLY A 384 8.53 19.83 0.26
C GLY A 384 9.21 21.18 0.53
N ARG A 385 9.30 22.03 -0.51
CA ARG A 385 9.89 23.38 -0.42
C ARG A 385 9.25 24.22 0.69
N ALA A 386 7.92 24.19 0.79
CA ALA A 386 7.18 24.91 1.82
C ALA A 386 7.50 24.40 3.25
N LEU A 387 7.91 23.14 3.38
CA LEU A 387 8.18 22.47 4.65
C LEU A 387 9.65 22.52 5.09
N ARG A 388 10.54 23.08 4.27
CA ARG A 388 11.99 23.14 4.51
C ARG A 388 12.36 23.65 5.91
N SER A 389 11.69 24.69 6.41
CA SER A 389 12.01 25.32 7.70
C SER A 389 11.82 24.40 8.90
N LEU A 390 11.07 23.30 8.77
CA LEU A 390 10.92 22.31 9.84
C LEU A 390 12.25 21.61 10.17
N ARG A 391 13.17 21.53 9.21
CA ARG A 391 14.49 20.92 9.38
C ARG A 391 15.34 21.69 10.41
N ASP A 392 15.25 23.02 10.41
CA ASP A 392 15.93 23.89 11.37
C ASP A 392 15.40 23.71 12.82
N GLU A 393 14.19 23.16 12.94
CA GLU A 393 13.52 22.90 14.21
C GLU A 393 13.80 21.49 14.76
N GLY A 394 14.61 20.72 14.03
CA GLY A 394 14.96 19.34 14.38
C GLY A 394 13.92 18.32 13.94
N VAL A 395 13.02 18.67 13.01
CA VAL A 395 12.07 17.70 12.42
C VAL A 395 12.76 16.92 11.32
N LEU A 396 12.73 15.59 11.43
CA LEU A 396 13.18 14.69 10.38
C LEU A 396 12.05 14.49 9.37
N ILE A 397 12.27 14.88 8.12
CA ILE A 397 11.29 14.72 7.03
C ILE A 397 11.69 13.48 6.23
N ILE A 398 10.77 12.52 6.14
CA ILE A 398 10.96 11.28 5.40
C ILE A 398 9.84 11.13 4.37
N GLY A 399 10.23 11.00 3.11
CA GLY A 399 9.36 10.48 2.06
C GLY A 399 9.45 8.96 2.02
N SER A 400 8.38 8.26 2.37
CA SER A 400 8.32 6.81 2.32
C SER A 400 7.47 6.33 1.14
N GLY A 401 8.13 5.74 0.15
CA GLY A 401 7.52 5.30 -1.10
C GLY A 401 8.29 4.11 -1.69
N SER A 402 8.51 4.13 -3.01
CA SER A 402 9.36 3.15 -3.69
C SER A 402 10.03 3.74 -4.93
N ALA A 403 11.30 3.41 -5.15
CA ALA A 403 12.04 3.85 -6.34
C ALA A 403 11.45 3.25 -7.64
N THR A 404 11.00 2.00 -7.58
CA THR A 404 10.19 1.36 -8.63
C THR A 404 9.00 0.63 -7.98
N HIS A 405 7.81 0.72 -8.57
CA HIS A 405 6.59 0.16 -7.96
C HIS A 405 5.61 -0.39 -8.99
N ASN A 406 6.00 -1.48 -9.67
CA ASN A 406 5.12 -2.20 -10.57
C ASN A 406 4.82 -3.62 -10.08
N LEU A 407 3.80 -3.73 -9.22
CA LEU A 407 3.32 -4.99 -8.69
C LEU A 407 2.63 -5.89 -9.73
N ARG A 408 2.52 -5.46 -10.99
CA ARG A 408 1.95 -6.27 -12.09
C ARG A 408 3.02 -7.10 -12.80
N ILE A 409 4.30 -6.77 -12.61
CA ILE A 409 5.42 -7.39 -13.33
C ILE A 409 6.54 -7.68 -12.33
N PHE A 410 6.67 -8.95 -11.98
CA PHE A 410 7.78 -9.46 -11.19
C PHE A 410 8.78 -10.16 -12.11
N GLY A 411 10.06 -10.07 -11.74
CA GLY A 411 11.13 -10.88 -12.29
C GLY A 411 11.03 -12.32 -11.82
N ARG A 412 12.00 -13.14 -12.26
CA ARG A 412 12.10 -14.53 -11.81
C ARG A 412 12.76 -14.55 -10.43
N ASP A 413 12.47 -15.58 -9.63
CA ASP A 413 13.10 -15.81 -8.32
C ASP A 413 14.54 -16.36 -8.43
N ASP A 414 15.32 -15.84 -9.40
CA ASP A 414 16.72 -16.19 -9.64
C ASP A 414 17.67 -15.01 -9.38
N GLY A 415 17.14 -13.92 -8.81
CA GLY A 415 17.89 -12.69 -8.53
C GLY A 415 18.12 -11.80 -9.76
N SER A 416 17.58 -12.17 -10.94
CA SER A 416 17.66 -11.31 -12.12
C SER A 416 16.80 -10.06 -11.96
N ILE A 417 17.36 -8.92 -12.36
CA ILE A 417 16.66 -7.63 -12.37
C ILE A 417 16.13 -7.39 -13.79
N LEU A 418 14.86 -7.00 -13.90
CA LEU A 418 14.26 -6.68 -15.18
C LEU A 418 14.96 -5.46 -15.82
N PRO A 419 15.30 -5.50 -17.12
CA PRO A 419 16.04 -4.42 -17.77
C PRO A 419 15.42 -3.03 -17.58
N TRP A 420 14.09 -2.91 -17.75
CA TRP A 420 13.39 -1.64 -17.58
C TRP A 420 13.52 -1.08 -16.17
N ALA A 421 13.52 -1.95 -15.15
CA ALA A 421 13.60 -1.55 -13.74
C ALA A 421 15.01 -1.05 -13.43
N LYS A 422 16.02 -1.77 -13.92
CA LYS A 422 17.43 -1.37 -13.82
C LYS A 422 17.71 -0.03 -14.53
N GLU A 423 17.15 0.17 -15.72
CA GLU A 423 17.31 1.41 -16.49
C GLU A 423 16.63 2.62 -15.81
N PHE A 424 15.43 2.43 -15.25
CA PHE A 424 14.77 3.49 -14.47
C PHE A 424 15.55 3.82 -13.19
N ASP A 425 15.98 2.81 -12.42
CA ASP A 425 16.75 3.00 -11.19
C ASP A 425 18.09 3.69 -11.43
N ALA A 426 18.80 3.32 -12.50
CA ALA A 426 20.05 3.96 -12.90
C ALA A 426 19.84 5.42 -13.34
N TRP A 427 18.78 5.71 -14.10
CA TRP A 427 18.42 7.09 -14.46
C TRP A 427 18.08 7.92 -13.22
N LEU A 428 17.38 7.32 -12.25
CA LEU A 428 17.00 7.99 -11.01
C LEU A 428 18.22 8.35 -10.16
N GLU A 429 19.15 7.41 -9.98
CA GLU A 429 20.40 7.64 -9.27
C GLU A 429 21.20 8.78 -9.94
N ASP A 430 21.41 8.69 -11.25
CA ASP A 430 22.14 9.73 -12.00
C ASP A 430 21.45 11.09 -11.90
N ALA A 431 20.12 11.15 -11.98
CA ALA A 431 19.36 12.38 -11.86
C ALA A 431 19.50 13.01 -10.48
N LEU A 432 19.35 12.23 -9.41
CA LEU A 432 19.42 12.74 -8.04
C LEU A 432 20.85 13.16 -7.67
N ILE A 433 21.85 12.30 -7.91
CA ILE A 433 23.26 12.62 -7.62
C ILE A 433 23.74 13.81 -8.47
N GLY A 434 23.30 13.88 -9.73
CA GLY A 434 23.60 14.99 -10.64
C GLY A 434 22.82 16.28 -10.36
N GLY A 435 21.93 16.30 -9.35
CA GLY A 435 21.12 17.49 -9.03
C GLY A 435 20.09 17.85 -10.10
N ARG A 436 19.73 16.92 -10.99
CA ARG A 436 18.73 17.10 -12.07
C ARG A 436 17.30 17.01 -11.53
N TYR A 437 16.99 17.73 -10.46
CA TYR A 437 15.68 17.66 -9.77
C TYR A 437 14.50 18.06 -10.65
N ASP A 438 14.72 18.94 -11.65
CA ASP A 438 13.68 19.25 -12.65
C ASP A 438 13.34 18.04 -13.52
N ASP A 439 14.33 17.24 -13.91
CA ASP A 439 14.08 16.00 -14.66
C ASP A 439 13.34 14.97 -13.80
N VAL A 440 13.63 14.91 -12.49
CA VAL A 440 12.89 14.07 -11.54
C VAL A 440 11.45 14.55 -11.39
N ASN A 441 11.21 15.87 -11.24
CA ASN A 441 9.85 16.43 -11.18
C ASN A 441 9.01 16.15 -12.42
N HIS A 442 9.66 15.99 -13.58
CA HIS A 442 9.07 15.64 -14.86
C HIS A 442 9.40 14.20 -15.30
N TYR A 443 9.55 13.27 -14.34
CA TYR A 443 9.99 11.90 -14.62
C TYR A 443 9.12 11.18 -15.66
N GLU A 444 7.81 11.46 -15.71
CA GLU A 444 6.91 10.86 -16.69
C GLU A 444 7.34 11.13 -18.14
N GLN A 445 7.96 12.29 -18.40
CA GLN A 445 8.45 12.68 -19.72
C GLN A 445 9.95 12.39 -19.91
N LYS A 446 10.72 12.39 -18.82
CA LYS A 446 12.18 12.40 -18.83
C LYS A 446 12.82 11.05 -18.51
N ALA A 447 12.15 10.22 -17.73
CA ALA A 447 12.67 8.94 -17.31
C ALA A 447 12.40 7.85 -18.36
N PRO A 448 13.35 6.94 -18.59
CA PRO A 448 13.08 5.74 -19.36
C PRO A 448 12.05 4.88 -18.61
N HIS A 449 11.04 4.34 -19.30
CA HIS A 449 10.07 3.40 -18.71
C HIS A 449 9.24 3.95 -17.54
N ALA A 450 9.04 5.27 -17.42
CA ALA A 450 8.33 5.88 -16.28
C ALA A 450 6.99 5.21 -15.93
N LYS A 451 6.10 5.05 -16.92
CA LYS A 451 4.79 4.40 -16.74
C LYS A 451 4.87 2.89 -16.47
N MET A 452 6.00 2.27 -16.82
CA MET A 452 6.27 0.88 -16.47
C MET A 452 6.76 0.79 -15.04
N ALA A 453 7.64 1.69 -14.58
CA ALA A 453 8.13 1.71 -13.22
C ALA A 453 7.05 2.11 -12.21
N HIS A 454 6.19 3.04 -12.60
CA HIS A 454 5.09 3.56 -11.79
C HIS A 454 3.80 3.59 -12.63
N PRO A 455 3.09 2.45 -12.75
CA PRO A 455 1.78 2.43 -13.42
C PRO A 455 0.75 3.32 -12.72
N TRP A 456 0.95 3.54 -11.43
CA TRP A 456 0.34 4.59 -10.63
C TRP A 456 1.45 5.34 -9.86
N PRO A 457 1.38 6.67 -9.72
CA PRO A 457 2.54 7.49 -9.37
C PRO A 457 2.71 7.75 -7.86
N GLU A 458 1.75 7.38 -7.02
CA GLU A 458 1.72 7.73 -5.60
C GLU A 458 2.94 7.24 -4.82
N HIS A 459 3.51 6.09 -5.21
CA HIS A 459 4.72 5.55 -4.58
C HIS A 459 5.99 6.33 -4.92
N PHE A 460 5.97 7.16 -5.95
CA PHE A 460 7.11 7.99 -6.32
C PHE A 460 7.03 9.40 -5.69
N TYR A 461 5.83 9.93 -5.44
CA TYR A 461 5.62 11.29 -4.92
C TYR A 461 6.28 11.64 -3.57
N PRO A 462 6.45 10.72 -2.60
CA PRO A 462 7.21 11.00 -1.38
C PRO A 462 8.66 11.45 -1.65
N LEU A 463 9.30 10.96 -2.72
CA LEU A 463 10.65 11.39 -3.12
C LEU A 463 10.70 12.90 -3.39
N HIS A 464 9.71 13.41 -4.11
CA HIS A 464 9.67 14.82 -4.50
C HIS A 464 9.51 15.73 -3.27
N VAL A 465 8.72 15.30 -2.27
CA VAL A 465 8.58 16.05 -1.01
C VAL A 465 9.89 16.08 -0.24
N ALA A 466 10.58 14.93 -0.10
CA ALA A 466 11.88 14.87 0.58
C ALA A 466 12.93 15.74 -0.12
N MET A 467 13.01 15.65 -1.46
CA MET A 467 13.89 16.44 -2.32
C MET A 467 13.61 17.95 -2.21
N GLY A 468 12.34 18.35 -2.28
CA GLY A 468 11.94 19.76 -2.16
C GLY A 468 12.23 20.36 -0.78
N ALA A 469 12.05 19.56 0.28
CA ALA A 469 12.34 19.99 1.65
C ALA A 469 13.84 20.15 1.93
N ALA A 470 14.70 19.42 1.21
CA ALA A 470 16.15 19.58 1.29
C ALA A 470 16.61 20.94 0.70
N GLY A 471 15.93 21.42 -0.33
CA GLY A 471 16.24 22.67 -1.02
C GLY A 471 17.19 22.49 -2.21
N GLU A 472 17.33 23.55 -3.02
CA GLU A 472 18.04 23.51 -4.31
C GLU A 472 19.54 23.22 -4.20
N GLU A 473 20.16 23.57 -3.08
CA GLU A 473 21.59 23.36 -2.83
C GLU A 473 21.89 21.99 -2.20
N ALA A 474 20.87 21.17 -1.95
CA ALA A 474 21.07 19.88 -1.32
C ALA A 474 21.81 18.91 -2.24
N LYS A 475 22.76 18.17 -1.67
CA LYS A 475 23.42 17.02 -2.30
C LYS A 475 22.62 15.77 -2.01
N SER A 476 22.48 14.93 -3.04
CA SER A 476 21.85 13.61 -2.92
C SER A 476 22.92 12.52 -2.77
N GLU A 477 22.66 11.56 -1.90
CA GLU A 477 23.47 10.35 -1.70
C GLU A 477 22.57 9.12 -1.76
N LEU A 478 22.95 8.12 -2.55
CA LEU A 478 22.34 6.79 -2.47
C LEU A 478 22.88 6.07 -1.23
N ILE A 479 22.03 5.87 -0.23
CA ILE A 479 22.43 5.30 1.06
C ILE A 479 22.12 3.80 1.18
N HIS A 480 21.26 3.27 0.32
CA HIS A 480 20.97 1.84 0.24
C HIS A 480 20.47 1.46 -1.14
N ARG A 481 20.83 0.25 -1.60
CA ARG A 481 20.28 -0.39 -2.80
C ARG A 481 20.20 -1.89 -2.59
N SER A 482 19.00 -2.43 -2.70
CA SER A 482 18.74 -3.86 -2.85
C SER A 482 17.52 -4.05 -3.75
N TRP A 483 17.23 -5.28 -4.13
CA TRP A 483 16.14 -5.61 -5.04
C TRP A 483 15.30 -6.74 -4.48
N GLU A 484 13.99 -6.67 -4.72
CA GLU A 484 13.04 -7.76 -4.44
C GLU A 484 12.28 -8.10 -5.73
N SER A 485 12.10 -9.40 -5.96
CA SER A 485 11.33 -9.94 -7.09
C SER A 485 11.70 -9.34 -8.44
N GLY A 486 12.96 -8.99 -8.64
CA GLY A 486 13.54 -8.46 -9.90
C GLY A 486 13.01 -7.10 -10.39
N SER A 487 12.04 -6.47 -9.72
CA SER A 487 11.42 -5.23 -10.18
C SER A 487 11.19 -4.18 -9.10
N LEU A 488 11.24 -4.55 -7.82
CA LEU A 488 11.11 -3.63 -6.69
C LEU A 488 12.51 -3.20 -6.21
N SER A 489 12.86 -1.95 -6.50
CA SER A 489 14.10 -1.33 -6.03
C SER A 489 13.89 -0.77 -4.63
N TYR A 490 14.78 -1.15 -3.72
CA TYR A 490 14.91 -0.57 -2.39
C TYR A 490 15.85 0.65 -2.35
N ALA A 491 16.15 1.25 -3.52
CA ALA A 491 17.00 2.43 -3.59
C ALA A 491 16.46 3.53 -2.66
N SER A 492 17.30 3.96 -1.72
CA SER A 492 16.96 4.95 -0.70
C SER A 492 18.00 6.06 -0.72
N TYR A 493 17.55 7.30 -0.57
CA TYR A 493 18.36 8.49 -0.79
C TYR A 493 18.34 9.41 0.44
N ARG A 494 19.50 9.98 0.74
CA ARG A 494 19.69 11.07 1.70
C ARG A 494 19.88 12.37 0.94
N PHE A 495 19.27 13.45 1.43
CA PHE A 495 19.49 14.80 0.94
C PHE A 495 20.02 15.68 2.07
N SER A 496 21.20 16.26 1.86
CA SER A 496 21.91 17.06 2.86
C SER A 496 22.42 18.37 2.27
N THR A 497 22.44 19.43 3.08
CA THR A 497 22.88 20.78 2.66
C THR A 497 24.38 21.04 2.92
N LYS A 498 25.15 20.02 3.33
CA LYS A 498 26.58 20.15 3.68
C LYS A 498 27.43 19.12 2.96
#